data_AF-A0A1J9REK3-F1
#
_entry.id   AF-A0A1J9REK3-F1
#
_cell.length_a   1.000
_cell.length_b   1.000
_cell.length_c   1.000
_cell.angle_alpha   90.00
_cell.angle_beta   90.00
_cell.angle_gamma   90.00
#
_symmetry.space_group_name_H-M   'P 1'
#
loop_
_entity.id
_entity.type
_entity.pdbx_description
1 polymer ?
#
loop_
_entity_poly.entity_id
_entity_poly.type
_entity_poly.pdbx_seq_one_letter_code
_entity_poly.pdbx_strand_id
1 'polypeptide(L)'
;MLLLLTTHLATNYAAVRAVSMRSLNRQRANIVMAHLLAYDKVLSPQRVSQRERIFEFRDGALRWADDQVIGRCRIGVRLAEVVARLPGAEAGAPGAAWKTGAGVRDSSASAKTTSLAALLKVFEHESYLLWFDSARSEALIVLKQHCEPAAQLQAWTQALLLASRLEAGAGGRREATATATTTQTLGPQSAASRLDLRQEQRAEPGPSAADGSRVNAEVESELRLTLEQTRHMFGGGSGTAKTRLEAAGWDLSIAALETHSGTRAGVRASRWSEKR
;
A
#
# COMPACT_ATOMS: atom_id res chain seq x y z
N MET A 1 7.20 36.73 -28.12
CA MET A 1 6.19 36.07 -27.27
C MET A 1 6.71 34.82 -26.55
N LEU A 2 7.34 33.86 -27.22
CA LEU A 2 7.85 32.64 -26.57
C LEU A 2 8.97 32.86 -25.54
N LEU A 3 9.86 33.84 -25.75
CA LEU A 3 10.95 34.17 -24.82
C LEU A 3 10.45 34.69 -23.45
N LEU A 4 9.42 35.54 -23.48
CA LEU A 4 8.79 36.02 -22.24
C LEU A 4 8.09 34.87 -21.51
N LEU A 5 7.33 34.03 -22.22
CA LEU A 5 6.65 32.88 -21.62
C LEU A 5 7.63 31.90 -20.97
N THR A 6 8.73 31.55 -21.66
CA THR A 6 9.77 30.68 -21.12
C THR A 6 10.45 31.29 -19.91
N THR A 7 10.76 32.60 -19.93
CA THR A 7 11.35 33.31 -18.79
C THR A 7 10.39 33.35 -17.59
N HIS A 8 9.09 33.58 -17.82
CA HIS A 8 8.08 33.55 -16.78
C HIS A 8 7.96 32.16 -16.15
N LEU A 9 7.89 31.10 -16.95
CA LEU A 9 7.83 29.72 -16.44
C LEU A 9 9.12 29.35 -15.69
N ALA A 10 10.29 29.73 -16.20
CA ALA A 10 11.57 29.47 -15.53
C ALA A 10 11.66 30.18 -14.18
N THR A 11 11.24 31.45 -14.12
CA THR A 11 11.23 32.23 -12.87
C THR A 11 10.21 31.66 -11.88
N ASN A 12 9.01 31.28 -12.34
CA ASN A 12 8.00 30.65 -11.50
C ASN A 12 8.47 29.28 -10.98
N TYR A 13 9.09 28.47 -11.85
CA TYR A 13 9.71 27.21 -11.48
C TYR A 13 10.79 27.40 -10.40
N ALA A 14 11.71 28.35 -10.59
CA ALA A 14 12.76 28.66 -9.64
C ALA A 14 12.19 29.16 -8.30
N ALA A 15 11.18 30.02 -8.34
CA ALA A 15 10.50 30.53 -7.15
C ALA A 15 9.83 29.39 -6.35
N VAL A 16 9.07 28.52 -7.02
CA VAL A 16 8.42 27.36 -6.39
C VAL A 16 9.46 26.42 -5.77
N ARG A 17 10.58 26.19 -6.47
CA ARG A 17 11.67 25.32 -5.98
C ARG A 17 12.48 25.94 -4.83
N ALA A 18 12.46 27.27 -4.69
CA ALA A 18 13.07 27.96 -3.55
C ALA A 18 12.19 27.88 -2.30
N VAL A 19 10.88 27.67 -2.43
CA VAL A 19 9.97 27.51 -1.29
C VAL A 19 10.17 26.13 -0.66
N SER A 20 10.59 26.13 0.61
CA SER A 20 10.72 24.92 1.41
C SER A 20 9.62 24.89 2.46
N MET A 21 8.56 24.13 2.19
CA MET A 21 7.44 23.97 3.12
C MET A 21 7.74 22.90 4.18
N ARG A 22 7.40 23.20 5.44
CA ARG A 22 7.64 22.31 6.60
C ARG A 22 6.52 21.30 6.88
N SER A 23 5.33 21.49 6.30
CA SER A 23 4.24 20.52 6.39
C SER A 23 4.54 19.27 5.58
N LEU A 24 3.85 18.15 5.82
CA LEU A 24 3.96 16.96 4.98
C LEU A 24 2.72 16.82 4.10
N ASN A 25 2.93 16.71 2.78
CA ASN A 25 1.93 16.13 1.86
C ASN A 25 2.38 14.71 1.50
N ARG A 26 1.59 13.97 0.70
CA ARG A 26 1.90 12.60 0.28
C ARG A 26 3.27 12.44 -0.36
N GLN A 27 3.62 13.34 -1.29
CA GLN A 27 4.89 13.24 -1.99
C GLN A 27 6.08 13.48 -1.06
N ARG A 28 6.02 14.52 -0.22
CA ARG A 28 7.06 14.83 0.76
C ARG A 28 7.21 13.72 1.79
N ALA A 29 6.09 13.21 2.32
CA ALA A 29 6.11 12.06 3.21
C ALA A 29 6.74 10.84 2.56
N ASN A 30 6.41 10.55 1.30
CA ASN A 30 7.03 9.45 0.58
C ASN A 30 8.55 9.63 0.45
N ILE A 31 9.03 10.80 0.01
CA ILE A 31 10.47 11.08 -0.15
C ILE A 31 11.20 10.93 1.19
N VAL A 32 10.67 11.54 2.25
CA VAL A 32 11.29 11.52 3.58
C VAL A 32 11.33 10.12 4.14
N MET A 33 10.20 9.42 4.14
CA MET A 33 10.10 8.11 4.77
C MET A 33 10.83 7.02 3.97
N ALA A 34 10.82 7.07 2.63
CA ALA A 34 11.63 6.17 1.81
C ALA A 34 13.12 6.33 2.10
N HIS A 35 13.59 7.58 2.21
CA HIS A 35 14.99 7.85 2.52
C HIS A 35 15.37 7.45 3.96
N LEU A 36 14.46 7.66 4.92
CA LEU A 36 14.64 7.21 6.29
C LEU A 36 14.72 5.68 6.36
N LEU A 37 13.83 4.96 5.68
CA LEU A 37 13.81 3.50 5.67
C LEU A 37 15.04 2.90 4.97
N ALA A 38 15.52 3.50 3.88
CA ALA A 38 16.63 2.97 3.10
C ALA A 38 18.01 3.30 3.67
N TYR A 39 18.19 4.50 4.24
CA TYR A 39 19.51 5.01 4.62
C TYR A 39 19.62 5.42 6.09
N ASP A 40 18.56 5.21 6.88
CA ASP A 40 18.45 5.66 8.27
C ASP A 40 18.80 7.15 8.46
N LYS A 41 18.39 7.99 7.50
CA LYS A 41 18.67 9.43 7.51
C LYS A 41 17.42 10.23 7.16
N VAL A 42 17.09 11.22 7.99
CA VAL A 42 16.00 12.15 7.72
C VAL A 42 16.50 13.29 6.83
N LEU A 43 15.77 13.58 5.76
CA LEU A 43 16.02 14.73 4.90
C LEU A 43 15.37 15.98 5.48
N SER A 44 16.03 17.13 5.39
CA SER A 44 15.43 18.41 5.74
C SER A 44 14.41 18.87 4.68
N PRO A 45 13.47 19.77 5.02
CA PRO A 45 12.52 20.35 4.06
C PRO A 45 13.17 20.88 2.78
N GLN A 46 14.35 21.50 2.88
CA GLN A 46 15.10 22.05 1.74
C GLN A 46 15.65 20.96 0.82
N ARG A 47 16.06 19.81 1.37
CA ARG A 47 16.54 18.68 0.55
C ARG A 47 15.38 17.96 -0.12
N VAL A 48 14.22 17.94 0.51
CA VAL A 48 13.01 17.34 -0.06
C VAL A 48 12.41 18.22 -1.14
N SER A 49 12.36 19.54 -0.97
CA SER A 49 11.88 20.46 -2.03
C SER A 49 12.69 20.33 -3.32
N GLN A 50 13.99 20.01 -3.22
CA GLN A 50 14.86 19.69 -4.36
C GLN A 50 14.55 18.35 -5.04
N ARG A 51 13.86 17.43 -4.36
CA ARG A 51 13.46 16.11 -4.90
C ARG A 51 11.99 16.05 -5.29
N GLU A 52 11.19 17.03 -4.88
CA GLU A 52 9.78 17.13 -5.26
C GLU A 52 9.62 17.28 -6.78
N ARG A 53 8.72 16.48 -7.33
CA ARG A 53 8.31 16.58 -8.73
C ARG A 53 7.12 17.52 -8.81
N ILE A 54 7.26 18.60 -9.57
CA ILE A 54 6.22 19.62 -9.74
C ILE A 54 4.99 19.06 -10.47
N PHE A 55 5.21 18.16 -11.43
CA PHE A 55 4.14 17.48 -12.16
C PHE A 55 4.15 15.99 -11.82
N GLU A 56 3.49 15.62 -10.72
CA GLU A 56 3.18 14.22 -10.42
C GLU A 56 1.74 13.92 -10.86
N PHE A 57 1.60 13.23 -12.00
CA PHE A 57 0.28 12.81 -12.49
C PHE A 57 -0.28 11.61 -11.72
N ARG A 58 0.56 10.88 -11.01
CA ARG A 58 0.18 9.69 -10.22
C ARG A 58 0.07 10.06 -8.76
N ASP A 59 -1.08 10.62 -8.43
CA ASP A 59 -1.40 10.91 -7.05
C ASP A 59 -1.40 9.62 -6.21
N GLY A 60 -0.70 9.65 -5.07
CA GLY A 60 -0.58 8.49 -4.18
C GLY A 60 0.46 7.43 -4.56
N ALA A 61 1.38 7.67 -5.50
CA ALA A 61 2.43 6.69 -5.82
C ALA A 61 3.36 6.42 -4.61
N LEU A 62 3.59 5.15 -4.31
CA LEU A 62 4.62 4.71 -3.36
C LEU A 62 5.93 4.51 -4.13
N ARG A 63 6.94 5.30 -3.79
CA ARG A 63 8.27 5.23 -4.43
C ARG A 63 9.32 4.89 -3.41
N TRP A 64 10.21 3.96 -3.76
CA TRP A 64 11.36 3.66 -2.93
C TRP A 64 12.47 4.71 -3.12
N ALA A 65 13.56 4.56 -2.38
CA ALA A 65 14.63 5.56 -2.31
C ALA A 65 15.44 5.71 -3.62
N ASP A 66 15.31 4.78 -4.54
CA ASP A 66 15.89 4.74 -5.90
C ASP A 66 14.94 5.31 -6.98
N ASP A 67 13.83 5.96 -6.57
CA ASP A 67 12.75 6.47 -7.42
C ASP A 67 11.91 5.40 -8.14
N GLN A 68 12.13 4.10 -7.85
CA GLN A 68 11.30 3.02 -8.35
C GLN A 68 9.89 3.08 -7.73
N VAL A 69 8.85 2.97 -8.56
CA VAL A 69 7.46 2.87 -8.09
C VAL A 69 7.21 1.43 -7.65
N ILE A 70 6.96 1.25 -6.35
CA ILE A 70 6.72 -0.06 -5.72
C ILE A 70 5.24 -0.30 -5.41
N GLY A 71 4.37 0.68 -5.68
CA GLY A 71 2.93 0.52 -5.51
C GLY A 71 2.19 1.86 -5.52
N ARG A 72 0.92 1.81 -5.12
CA ARG A 72 0.09 2.99 -4.89
C ARG A 72 -0.53 2.95 -3.51
N CYS A 73 -0.81 4.11 -2.94
CA CYS A 73 -1.44 4.26 -1.65
C CYS A 73 -2.54 5.31 -1.70
N ARG A 74 -3.73 4.92 -1.25
CA ARG A 74 -4.86 5.81 -1.03
C ARG A 74 -5.18 5.88 0.46
N ILE A 75 -5.26 7.09 0.98
CA ILE A 75 -5.45 7.35 2.41
C ILE A 75 -6.70 8.19 2.64
N GLY A 76 -7.43 7.82 3.69
CA GLY A 76 -8.78 8.35 3.95
C GLY A 76 -9.85 7.65 3.10
N VAL A 77 -9.63 6.40 2.68
CA VAL A 77 -10.65 5.64 1.94
C VAL A 77 -11.79 5.21 2.86
N ARG A 78 -12.95 4.94 2.28
CA ARG A 78 -14.12 4.45 3.02
C ARG A 78 -13.91 3.00 3.44
N LEU A 79 -14.37 2.61 4.63
CA LEU A 79 -14.27 1.22 5.09
C LEU A 79 -14.93 0.23 4.11
N ALA A 80 -16.06 0.61 3.51
CA ALA A 80 -16.74 -0.20 2.50
C ALA A 80 -15.84 -0.53 1.30
N GLU A 81 -14.91 0.36 0.94
CA GLU A 81 -13.97 0.13 -0.15
C GLU A 81 -12.92 -0.92 0.23
N VAL A 82 -12.49 -0.97 1.49
CA VAL A 82 -11.62 -2.05 1.99
C VAL A 82 -12.38 -3.37 2.01
N VAL A 83 -13.62 -3.38 2.52
CA VAL A 83 -14.45 -4.59 2.61
C VAL A 83 -14.68 -5.21 1.22
N ALA A 84 -14.92 -4.40 0.20
CA ALA A 84 -15.07 -4.86 -1.18
C ALA A 84 -13.79 -5.49 -1.78
N ARG A 85 -12.62 -5.22 -1.19
CA ARG A 85 -11.32 -5.77 -1.63
C ARG A 85 -10.78 -6.88 -0.73
N LEU A 86 -11.53 -7.29 0.31
CA LEU A 86 -11.10 -8.40 1.16
C LEU A 86 -11.34 -9.75 0.47
N PRO A 87 -10.47 -10.75 0.68
CA PRO A 87 -10.66 -12.10 0.15
C PRO A 87 -12.00 -12.69 0.64
N GLY A 88 -12.81 -13.23 -0.27
CA GLY A 88 -14.14 -13.77 0.02
C GLY A 88 -15.31 -12.82 -0.22
N ALA A 89 -15.06 -11.61 -0.76
CA ALA A 89 -16.11 -10.66 -1.15
C ALA A 89 -16.87 -11.04 -2.45
N GLU A 90 -16.47 -12.10 -3.16
CA GLU A 90 -17.02 -12.47 -4.48
C GLU A 90 -18.11 -13.56 -4.38
N ALA A 91 -19.38 -13.15 -4.47
CA ALA A 91 -20.45 -13.80 -5.25
C ALA A 91 -21.78 -13.03 -5.08
N GLY A 92 -21.83 -11.78 -5.53
CA GLY A 92 -23.08 -11.03 -5.57
C GLY A 92 -22.95 -9.80 -6.46
N ALA A 93 -23.73 -9.76 -7.54
CA ALA A 93 -23.78 -8.67 -8.51
C ALA A 93 -23.85 -7.27 -7.85
N PRO A 94 -23.34 -6.22 -8.55
CA PRO A 94 -23.38 -4.86 -8.05
C PRO A 94 -24.84 -4.41 -7.89
N GLY A 95 -25.31 -4.30 -6.64
CA GLY A 95 -26.67 -3.86 -6.32
C GLY A 95 -27.31 -4.51 -5.09
N ALA A 96 -26.75 -5.60 -4.57
CA ALA A 96 -27.28 -6.23 -3.36
C ALA A 96 -26.78 -5.50 -2.10
N ALA A 97 -27.68 -4.75 -1.46
CA ALA A 97 -27.47 -4.13 -0.17
C ALA A 97 -26.94 -5.13 0.86
N TRP A 98 -25.70 -4.93 1.31
CA TRP A 98 -25.09 -5.65 2.41
C TRP A 98 -25.90 -5.37 3.68
N LYS A 99 -26.69 -6.36 4.11
CA LYS A 99 -27.17 -6.43 5.50
C LYS A 99 -26.02 -7.00 6.31
N THR A 100 -25.44 -6.17 7.18
CA THR A 100 -24.56 -6.59 8.27
C THR A 100 -25.24 -7.68 9.07
N GLY A 101 -24.79 -8.92 8.88
CA GLY A 101 -25.20 -10.07 9.67
C GLY A 101 -24.11 -11.12 9.53
N ALA A 102 -23.31 -11.26 10.58
CA ALA A 102 -22.41 -12.38 10.75
C ALA A 102 -23.25 -13.68 10.76
N GLY A 103 -23.42 -14.28 9.59
CA GLY A 103 -24.02 -15.59 9.41
C GLY A 103 -22.91 -16.58 9.13
N VAL A 104 -22.56 -17.36 10.16
CA VAL A 104 -21.72 -18.55 10.06
C VAL A 104 -22.25 -19.44 8.93
N ARG A 105 -21.38 -19.75 7.96
CA ARG A 105 -21.49 -20.98 7.19
C ARG A 105 -20.16 -21.69 7.25
N ASP A 106 -20.13 -22.65 8.17
CA ASP A 106 -19.11 -23.65 8.33
C ASP A 106 -19.16 -24.57 7.11
N SER A 107 -18.07 -24.67 6.36
CA SER A 107 -17.90 -25.64 5.28
C SER A 107 -16.40 -25.81 4.99
N SER A 108 -15.82 -26.77 5.71
CA SER A 108 -14.64 -27.56 5.32
C SER A 108 -13.33 -26.81 5.03
N ALA A 109 -12.44 -26.86 6.02
CA ALA A 109 -10.97 -26.79 5.90
C ALA A 109 -10.43 -25.99 4.71
N SER A 110 -10.49 -24.66 4.78
CA SER A 110 -10.01 -23.83 3.68
C SER A 110 -9.41 -22.53 4.21
N ALA A 111 -8.10 -22.39 3.96
CA ALA A 111 -7.41 -21.12 3.76
C ALA A 111 -7.84 -19.95 4.65
N LYS A 112 -7.01 -19.62 5.66
CA LYS A 112 -7.11 -18.45 6.54
C LYS A 112 -7.36 -17.18 5.72
N THR A 113 -8.62 -16.86 5.47
CA THR A 113 -9.07 -15.70 4.71
C THR A 113 -9.15 -14.56 5.70
N THR A 114 -8.41 -13.49 5.44
CA THR A 114 -8.38 -12.32 6.31
C THR A 114 -9.77 -11.69 6.35
N SER A 115 -10.52 -11.99 7.39
CA SER A 115 -11.83 -11.39 7.63
C SER A 115 -11.66 -9.96 8.13
N LEU A 116 -12.68 -9.13 7.89
CA LEU A 116 -12.72 -7.76 8.43
C LEU A 116 -12.53 -7.75 9.95
N ALA A 117 -13.09 -8.73 10.67
CA ALA A 117 -12.95 -8.84 12.12
C ALA A 117 -11.49 -9.08 12.54
N ALA A 118 -10.76 -9.94 11.82
CA ALA A 118 -9.34 -10.16 12.06
C ALA A 118 -8.52 -8.88 11.81
N LEU A 119 -8.84 -8.14 10.75
CA LEU A 119 -8.18 -6.87 10.44
C LEU A 119 -8.45 -5.81 11.52
N LEU A 120 -9.69 -5.66 11.95
CA LEU A 120 -10.06 -4.73 13.03
C LEU A 120 -9.36 -5.07 14.35
N LYS A 121 -9.19 -6.36 14.64
CA LYS A 121 -8.46 -6.82 15.83
C LYS A 121 -6.96 -6.50 15.75
N VAL A 122 -6.33 -6.70 14.59
CA VAL A 122 -4.90 -6.36 14.41
C VAL A 122 -4.64 -4.87 14.65
N PHE A 123 -5.52 -4.02 14.16
CA PHE A 123 -5.38 -2.58 14.26
C PHE A 123 -6.14 -1.97 15.45
N GLU A 124 -6.58 -2.75 16.44
CA GLU A 124 -7.47 -2.27 17.51
C GLU A 124 -6.96 -0.98 18.17
N HIS A 125 -5.67 -0.95 18.51
CA HIS A 125 -5.01 0.15 19.21
C HIS A 125 -4.43 1.24 18.29
N GLU A 126 -4.53 1.09 16.98
CA GLU A 126 -3.98 2.05 16.02
C GLU A 126 -5.06 3.02 15.56
N SER A 127 -4.70 4.26 15.23
CA SER A 127 -5.65 5.28 14.76
C SER A 127 -6.08 5.11 13.29
N TYR A 128 -5.69 4.01 12.64
CA TYR A 128 -5.98 3.72 11.24
C TYR A 128 -6.13 2.20 11.01
N LEU A 129 -6.61 1.83 9.83
CA LEU A 129 -6.59 0.47 9.30
C LEU A 129 -5.84 0.50 7.97
N LEU A 130 -5.05 -0.53 7.69
CA LEU A 130 -4.35 -0.69 6.42
C LEU A 130 -4.67 -2.05 5.80
N TRP A 131 -5.04 -2.05 4.52
CA TRP A 131 -5.13 -3.25 3.70
C TRP A 131 -4.29 -3.09 2.44
N PHE A 132 -3.66 -4.16 1.98
CA PHE A 132 -2.91 -4.18 0.72
C PHE A 132 -3.55 -5.14 -0.27
N ASP A 133 -3.99 -4.61 -1.40
CA ASP A 133 -4.47 -5.39 -2.53
C ASP A 133 -3.28 -5.76 -3.42
N SER A 134 -2.78 -6.98 -3.25
CA SER A 134 -1.66 -7.52 -4.04
C SER A 134 -1.95 -7.62 -5.53
N ALA A 135 -3.22 -7.81 -5.92
CA ALA A 135 -3.58 -7.88 -7.34
C ALA A 135 -3.44 -6.51 -8.04
N ARG A 136 -3.61 -5.42 -7.29
CA ARG A 136 -3.53 -4.05 -7.81
C ARG A 136 -2.26 -3.29 -7.39
N SER A 137 -1.41 -3.91 -6.58
CA SER A 137 -0.29 -3.28 -5.85
C SER A 137 -0.73 -1.94 -5.24
N GLU A 138 -1.85 -1.99 -4.51
CA GLU A 138 -2.54 -0.82 -3.96
C GLU A 138 -2.79 -0.97 -2.45
N ALA A 139 -2.23 -0.06 -1.67
CA ALA A 139 -2.48 0.12 -0.24
C ALA A 139 -3.70 1.02 -0.01
N LEU A 140 -4.58 0.58 0.88
CA LEU A 140 -5.80 1.29 1.28
C LEU A 140 -5.74 1.60 2.77
N ILE A 141 -5.70 2.88 3.11
CA ILE A 141 -5.67 3.35 4.50
C ILE A 141 -7.02 3.98 4.85
N VAL A 142 -7.69 3.40 5.84
CA VAL A 142 -8.89 3.96 6.47
C VAL A 142 -8.47 4.66 7.75
N LEU A 143 -8.85 5.93 7.91
CA LEU A 143 -8.57 6.69 9.12
C LEU A 143 -9.68 6.49 10.14
N LYS A 144 -9.33 6.17 11.39
CA LYS A 144 -10.30 6.12 12.49
C LYS A 144 -10.61 7.54 12.97
N GLN A 145 -11.64 7.67 13.81
CA GLN A 145 -11.92 8.93 14.51
C GLN A 145 -10.68 9.39 15.29
N HIS A 146 -10.44 10.70 15.30
CA HIS A 146 -9.31 11.35 15.98
C HIS A 146 -7.92 10.90 15.49
N CYS A 147 -7.80 10.50 14.21
CA CYS A 147 -6.51 10.20 13.61
C CYS A 147 -5.68 11.47 13.40
N GLU A 148 -4.65 11.63 14.22
CA GLU A 148 -3.70 12.75 14.18
C GLU A 148 -2.78 12.67 12.95
N PRO A 149 -2.26 13.82 12.45
CA PRO A 149 -1.34 13.87 11.31
C PRO A 149 -0.12 12.94 11.42
N ALA A 150 0.46 12.80 12.61
CA ALA A 150 1.57 11.88 12.86
C ALA A 150 1.17 10.41 12.66
N ALA A 151 -0.05 10.02 13.07
CA ALA A 151 -0.56 8.67 12.85
C ALA A 151 -0.86 8.41 11.36
N GLN A 152 -1.28 9.44 10.61
CA GLN A 152 -1.41 9.33 9.15
C GLN A 152 -0.05 9.08 8.48
N LEU A 153 1.02 9.74 8.96
CA LEU A 153 2.37 9.51 8.48
C LEU A 153 2.87 8.10 8.83
N GLN A 154 2.58 7.60 10.03
CA GLN A 154 2.86 6.21 10.42
C GLN A 154 2.14 5.23 9.47
N ALA A 155 0.87 5.48 9.17
CA ALA A 155 0.09 4.65 8.24
C ALA A 155 0.70 4.64 6.83
N TRP A 156 1.09 5.82 6.31
CA TRP A 156 1.78 5.92 5.02
C TRP A 156 3.11 5.17 5.01
N THR A 157 3.87 5.28 6.10
CA THR A 157 5.17 4.58 6.25
C THR A 157 4.97 3.07 6.25
N GLN A 158 3.94 2.58 6.93
CA GLN A 158 3.61 1.17 6.93
C GLN A 158 3.22 0.69 5.54
N ALA A 159 2.41 1.46 4.80
CA ALA A 159 2.07 1.14 3.42
C ALA A 159 3.30 1.06 2.51
N LEU A 160 4.23 2.01 2.65
CA LEU A 160 5.48 2.05 1.90
C LEU A 160 6.36 0.83 2.19
N LEU A 161 6.52 0.47 3.46
CA LEU A 161 7.29 -0.68 3.90
C LEU A 161 6.64 -2.02 3.48
N LEU A 162 5.31 -2.10 3.55
CA LEU A 162 4.58 -3.29 3.12
C LEU A 162 4.73 -3.52 1.62
N ALA A 163 4.59 -2.45 0.82
CA ALA A 163 4.81 -2.51 -0.62
C ALA A 163 6.23 -2.97 -0.96
N SER A 164 7.27 -2.45 -0.27
CA SER A 164 8.66 -2.80 -0.59
C SER A 164 8.98 -4.27 -0.30
N ARG A 165 8.43 -4.83 0.78
CA ARG A 165 8.61 -6.25 1.12
C ARG A 165 7.90 -7.19 0.14
N LEU A 166 6.68 -6.83 -0.27
CA LEU A 166 5.92 -7.64 -1.23
C LEU A 166 6.53 -7.59 -2.63
N GLU A 167 7.05 -6.44 -3.07
CA GLU A 167 7.79 -6.33 -4.34
C GLU A 167 9.10 -7.13 -4.29
N ALA A 168 9.85 -7.09 -3.18
CA ALA A 168 11.06 -7.91 -3.01
C ALA A 168 10.76 -9.42 -3.10
N GLY A 169 9.66 -9.87 -2.47
CA GLY A 169 9.18 -11.25 -2.56
C GLY A 169 8.68 -11.65 -3.96
N ALA A 170 8.19 -10.71 -4.76
CA ALA A 170 7.80 -10.93 -6.15
C ALA A 170 9.01 -10.98 -7.09
N GLY A 171 10.03 -10.14 -6.84
CA GLY A 171 11.29 -10.12 -7.60
C GLY A 171 12.02 -11.46 -7.53
N GLY A 172 12.16 -12.05 -6.33
CA GLY A 172 12.77 -13.37 -6.15
C GLY A 172 12.01 -14.50 -6.84
N ARG A 173 10.67 -14.42 -6.91
CA ARG A 173 9.83 -15.39 -7.64
C ARG A 173 10.01 -15.30 -9.15
N ARG A 174 10.13 -14.09 -9.72
CA ARG A 174 10.35 -13.89 -11.16
C ARG A 174 11.71 -14.43 -11.61
N GLU A 175 12.74 -14.28 -10.80
CA GLU A 175 14.10 -14.75 -11.09
C GLU A 175 14.22 -16.30 -10.99
N ALA A 176 13.50 -16.91 -10.03
CA ALA A 176 13.39 -18.37 -9.93
C ALA A 176 12.61 -19.00 -11.10
N THR A 177 11.57 -18.33 -11.61
CA THR A 177 10.83 -18.82 -12.79
C THR A 177 11.62 -18.63 -14.09
N ALA A 178 12.39 -17.53 -14.21
CA ALA A 178 13.24 -17.28 -15.38
C ALA A 178 14.39 -18.29 -15.49
N THR A 179 15.00 -18.68 -14.37
CA THR A 179 16.07 -19.69 -14.34
C THR A 179 15.57 -21.11 -14.67
N ALA A 180 14.28 -21.40 -14.46
CA ALA A 180 13.68 -22.69 -14.84
C ALA A 180 13.38 -22.82 -16.35
N THR A 181 13.31 -21.71 -17.11
CA THR A 181 12.94 -21.74 -18.55
C THR A 181 14.15 -21.83 -19.50
N THR A 182 15.40 -21.72 -19.01
CA THR A 182 16.60 -21.66 -19.89
C THR A 182 17.29 -23.02 -20.12
N THR A 183 16.73 -24.15 -19.70
CA THR A 183 17.29 -25.48 -20.05
C THR A 183 16.39 -26.22 -21.05
N GLN A 184 16.39 -25.76 -22.31
CA GLN A 184 16.19 -26.62 -23.48
C GLN A 184 16.49 -25.84 -24.77
N THR A 185 17.74 -25.92 -25.24
CA THR A 185 18.08 -25.65 -26.64
C THR A 185 19.27 -26.53 -27.02
N LEU A 186 19.01 -27.57 -27.81
CA LEU A 186 19.89 -28.41 -28.66
C LEU A 186 19.07 -29.65 -29.02
N GLY A 187 18.70 -30.01 -30.25
CA GLY A 187 19.00 -29.53 -31.59
C GLY A 187 17.97 -30.09 -32.60
N PRO A 188 18.22 -30.00 -33.93
CA PRO A 188 17.19 -30.11 -34.96
C PRO A 188 17.03 -31.53 -35.51
N GLN A 189 15.82 -31.89 -35.97
CA GLN A 189 15.57 -32.52 -37.28
C GLN A 189 14.12 -32.97 -37.53
N SER A 190 13.77 -32.91 -38.82
CA SER A 190 12.82 -33.78 -39.53
C SER A 190 11.33 -33.42 -39.53
N ALA A 191 10.94 -32.76 -40.62
CA ALA A 191 9.58 -32.67 -41.12
C ALA A 191 9.07 -34.03 -41.64
N ALA A 192 7.86 -34.44 -41.24
CA ALA A 192 6.80 -34.97 -42.12
C ALA A 192 5.60 -35.48 -41.31
N SER A 193 4.43 -34.92 -41.64
CA SER A 193 3.10 -35.53 -41.66
C SER A 193 2.62 -36.37 -40.48
N ARG A 194 1.60 -35.87 -39.78
CA ARG A 194 0.35 -36.60 -39.54
C ARG A 194 -0.77 -35.63 -39.14
N LEU A 195 -1.72 -35.52 -40.06
CA LEU A 195 -3.06 -35.00 -39.85
C LEU A 195 -3.82 -35.87 -38.85
N ASP A 196 -4.82 -35.23 -38.23
CA ASP A 196 -5.87 -35.76 -37.37
C ASP A 196 -5.48 -36.11 -35.93
N LEU A 197 -5.80 -35.18 -35.01
CA LEU A 197 -6.58 -35.49 -33.82
C LEU A 197 -7.24 -34.22 -33.26
N ARG A 198 -8.54 -34.38 -33.03
CA ARG A 198 -9.51 -33.43 -32.48
C ARG A 198 -9.05 -32.79 -31.17
N GLN A 199 -9.32 -31.48 -31.08
CA GLN A 199 -10.03 -30.84 -29.96
C GLN A 199 -9.63 -31.29 -28.55
N GLU A 200 -8.56 -30.71 -28.04
CA GLU A 200 -8.39 -30.38 -26.61
C GLU A 200 -7.52 -29.13 -26.52
N GLN A 201 -8.11 -27.96 -26.82
CA GLN A 201 -7.65 -26.72 -26.19
C GLN A 201 -7.99 -26.83 -24.71
N ARG A 202 -7.10 -27.52 -23.98
CA ARG A 202 -7.06 -27.48 -22.52
C ARG A 202 -6.71 -26.04 -22.17
N ALA A 203 -7.73 -25.31 -21.75
CA ALA A 203 -7.55 -24.03 -21.09
C ALA A 203 -6.51 -24.23 -19.98
N GLU A 204 -5.38 -23.52 -20.10
CA GLU A 204 -4.47 -23.27 -19.00
C GLU A 204 -5.31 -22.93 -17.75
N PRO A 205 -5.19 -23.67 -16.64
CA PRO A 205 -5.91 -23.30 -15.43
C PRO A 205 -5.38 -21.94 -14.98
N GLY A 206 -6.26 -20.94 -15.00
CA GLY A 206 -6.01 -19.64 -14.36
C GLY A 206 -5.55 -19.84 -12.91
N PRO A 207 -4.90 -18.83 -12.29
CA PRO A 207 -4.22 -18.96 -11.02
C PRO A 207 -5.11 -19.67 -9.99
N SER A 208 -4.72 -20.88 -9.63
CA SER A 208 -5.49 -21.77 -8.76
C SER A 208 -5.85 -21.06 -7.45
N ALA A 209 -7.05 -21.31 -6.92
CA ALA A 209 -7.49 -20.77 -5.63
C ALA A 209 -6.49 -21.04 -4.47
N ALA A 210 -5.67 -22.10 -4.61
CA ALA A 210 -4.57 -22.39 -3.69
C ALA A 210 -3.45 -21.35 -3.71
N ASP A 211 -3.15 -20.75 -4.86
CA ASP A 211 -2.13 -19.71 -5.02
C ASP A 211 -2.60 -18.38 -4.40
N GLY A 212 -3.86 -18.00 -4.66
CA GLY A 212 -4.49 -16.82 -4.05
C GLY A 212 -4.56 -16.91 -2.51
N SER A 213 -4.81 -18.09 -1.95
CA SER A 213 -4.77 -18.30 -0.51
C SER A 213 -3.38 -18.10 0.09
N ARG A 214 -2.31 -18.56 -0.59
CA ARG A 214 -0.94 -18.43 -0.09
C ARG A 214 -0.48 -16.99 -0.09
N VAL A 215 -0.79 -16.25 -1.16
CA VAL A 215 -0.51 -14.81 -1.27
C VAL A 215 -1.21 -14.03 -0.17
N ASN A 216 -2.48 -14.33 0.12
CA ASN A 216 -3.21 -13.64 1.19
C ASN A 216 -2.63 -13.88 2.59
N ALA A 217 -2.16 -15.10 2.87
CA ALA A 217 -1.51 -15.43 4.13
C ALA A 217 -0.15 -14.72 4.30
N GLU A 218 0.62 -14.65 3.21
CA GLU A 218 1.88 -13.89 3.17
C GLU A 218 1.64 -12.41 3.46
N VAL A 219 0.66 -11.79 2.79
CA VAL A 219 0.26 -10.39 3.02
C VAL A 219 -0.17 -10.17 4.48
N GLU A 220 -0.94 -11.08 5.07
CA GLU A 220 -1.39 -10.97 6.47
C GLU A 220 -0.21 -11.02 7.45
N SER A 221 0.79 -11.84 7.18
CA SER A 221 2.01 -11.95 8.00
C SER A 221 2.86 -10.67 7.90
N GLU A 222 3.09 -10.18 6.68
CA GLU A 222 3.83 -8.95 6.44
C GLU A 222 3.10 -7.72 6.99
N LEU A 223 1.77 -7.70 6.93
CA LEU A 223 0.95 -6.63 7.50
C LEU A 223 1.20 -6.48 9.01
N ARG A 224 1.30 -7.59 9.75
CA ARG A 224 1.59 -7.57 11.19
C ARG A 224 3.03 -7.15 11.48
N LEU A 225 4.00 -7.74 10.75
CA LEU A 225 5.41 -7.41 10.93
C LEU A 225 5.69 -5.93 10.65
N THR A 226 5.13 -5.39 9.56
CA THR A 226 5.29 -3.99 9.22
C THR A 226 4.58 -3.06 10.20
N LEU A 227 3.44 -3.48 10.77
CA LEU A 227 2.77 -2.73 11.83
C LEU A 227 3.64 -2.63 13.08
N GLU A 228 4.19 -3.74 13.55
CA GLU A 228 5.06 -3.75 14.73
C GLU A 228 6.32 -2.91 14.51
N GLN A 229 6.92 -3.02 13.31
CA GLN A 229 8.09 -2.22 12.94
C GLN A 229 7.77 -0.72 12.95
N THR A 230 6.67 -0.29 12.34
CA THR A 230 6.32 1.15 12.33
C THR A 230 5.91 1.64 13.70
N ARG A 231 5.25 0.81 14.52
CA ARG A 231 4.94 1.13 15.91
C ARG A 231 6.20 1.40 16.73
N HIS A 232 7.25 0.61 16.55
CA HIS A 232 8.54 0.86 17.18
C HIS A 232 9.20 2.14 16.65
N MET A 233 9.17 2.38 15.34
CA MET A 233 9.73 3.59 14.73
C MET A 233 9.05 4.88 15.23
N PHE A 234 7.74 4.86 15.43
CA PHE A 234 6.93 6.01 15.85
C PHE A 234 6.56 6.00 17.34
N GLY A 235 7.13 5.08 18.13
CA GLY A 235 6.85 4.92 19.56
C GLY A 235 7.31 6.11 20.41
N GLY A 236 7.37 5.93 21.72
CA GLY A 236 7.85 6.96 22.65
C GLY A 236 9.38 6.99 22.75
N GLY A 237 9.99 8.18 22.74
CA GLY A 237 11.42 8.37 23.01
C GLY A 237 12.13 9.36 22.06
N SER A 238 13.33 9.80 22.45
CA SER A 238 14.11 10.80 21.69
C SER A 238 14.69 10.28 20.36
N GLY A 239 14.78 8.97 20.17
CA GLY A 239 15.31 8.34 18.95
C GLY A 239 14.26 8.04 17.88
N THR A 240 13.00 8.44 18.12
CA THR A 240 11.86 8.06 17.28
C THR A 240 11.89 8.81 15.95
N ALA A 241 11.22 8.24 14.95
CA ALA A 241 11.03 8.91 13.66
C ALA A 241 10.42 10.30 13.84
N LYS A 242 9.46 10.45 14.77
CA LYS A 242 8.82 11.72 15.11
C LYS A 242 9.85 12.78 15.55
N THR A 243 10.64 12.48 16.58
CA THR A 243 11.65 13.43 17.10
C THR A 243 12.71 13.77 16.06
N ARG A 244 13.14 12.79 15.26
CA ARG A 244 14.14 13.00 14.20
C ARG A 244 13.60 13.88 13.07
N LEU A 245 12.33 13.73 12.72
CA LEU A 245 11.64 14.58 11.74
C LEU A 245 11.50 16.02 12.24
N GLU A 246 11.05 16.20 13.49
CA GLU A 246 10.92 17.52 14.12
C GLU A 246 12.30 18.22 14.22
N ALA A 247 13.34 17.48 14.64
CA ALA A 247 14.71 17.98 14.70
C ALA A 247 15.27 18.39 13.32
N ALA A 248 14.83 17.72 12.24
CA ALA A 248 15.16 18.09 10.87
C ALA A 248 14.35 19.28 10.33
N GLY A 249 13.39 19.80 11.10
CA GLY A 249 12.59 20.98 10.77
C GLY A 249 11.22 20.69 10.15
N TRP A 250 10.72 19.46 10.25
CA TRP A 250 9.36 19.10 9.82
C TRP A 250 8.32 19.45 10.88
N ASP A 251 7.18 19.97 10.45
CA ASP A 251 6.02 20.20 11.28
C ASP A 251 5.06 19.02 11.15
N LEU A 252 5.00 18.18 12.19
CA LEU A 252 4.15 17.00 12.24
C LEU A 252 2.77 17.28 12.83
N SER A 253 2.47 18.53 13.22
CA SER A 253 1.12 18.95 13.60
C SER A 253 0.23 19.26 12.39
N ILE A 254 0.85 19.39 11.20
CA ILE A 254 0.16 19.72 9.96
C ILE A 254 0.56 18.72 8.87
N ALA A 255 -0.36 17.81 8.51
CA ALA A 255 -0.19 16.93 7.36
C ALA A 255 -1.42 16.94 6.45
N ALA A 256 -1.17 17.10 5.14
CA ALA A 256 -2.14 16.97 4.07
C ALA A 256 -1.90 15.64 3.33
N LEU A 257 -2.03 14.54 4.07
CA LEU A 257 -1.80 13.20 3.52
C LEU A 257 -3.05 12.63 2.84
N GLU A 258 -4.25 13.06 3.23
CA GLU A 258 -5.51 12.52 2.74
C GLU A 258 -5.70 12.66 1.22
N THR A 259 -6.20 11.60 0.58
CA THR A 259 -6.54 11.60 -0.86
C THR A 259 -7.89 12.26 -1.10
N HIS A 260 -8.83 12.10 -0.17
CA HIS A 260 -10.15 12.72 -0.22
C HIS A 260 -10.51 13.25 1.17
N SER A 261 -11.20 14.39 1.24
CA SER A 261 -11.76 14.89 2.49
C SER A 261 -12.86 13.95 3.01
N GLY A 262 -12.84 13.61 4.30
CA GLY A 262 -14.08 13.50 5.05
C GLY A 262 -14.67 12.13 5.35
N THR A 263 -13.95 11.01 5.23
CA THR A 263 -14.43 9.74 5.84
C THR A 263 -13.56 9.31 7.01
N ARG A 264 -14.17 9.21 8.20
CA ARG A 264 -13.58 8.64 9.40
C ARG A 264 -14.39 7.43 9.82
N ALA A 265 -13.74 6.29 10.02
CA ALA A 265 -14.39 5.11 10.55
C ALA A 265 -14.57 5.26 12.07
N GLY A 266 -15.82 5.25 12.54
CA GLY A 266 -16.13 5.13 13.95
C GLY A 266 -16.23 3.65 14.33
N VAL A 267 -15.35 3.18 15.21
CA VAL A 267 -15.49 1.86 15.82
C VAL A 267 -16.23 2.05 17.14
N ARG A 268 -17.51 1.70 17.18
CA ARG A 268 -18.28 1.69 18.43
C ARG A 268 -17.99 0.40 19.17
N ALA A 269 -17.40 0.48 20.36
CA ALA A 269 -17.45 -0.64 21.30
C ALA A 269 -18.93 -0.90 21.61
N SER A 270 -19.41 -2.10 21.29
CA SER A 270 -20.78 -2.50 21.62
C SER A 270 -20.94 -2.44 23.13
N ARG A 271 -21.71 -1.46 23.62
CA ARG A 271 -22.32 -1.52 24.95
C ARG A 271 -23.33 -2.66 24.93
N TRP A 272 -22.87 -3.88 25.22
CA TRP A 272 -23.78 -4.88 25.75
C TRP A 272 -24.07 -4.45 27.18
N SER A 273 -25.24 -3.85 27.36
CA SER A 273 -25.83 -3.65 28.68
C SER A 273 -25.97 -5.03 29.32
N GLU A 274 -25.14 -5.25 30.33
CA GLU A 274 -25.32 -6.33 31.28
C GLU A 274 -26.72 -6.16 31.87
N LYS A 275 -27.61 -7.10 31.56
CA LYS A 275 -28.92 -7.18 32.19
C LYS A 275 -28.67 -7.39 33.70
N ARG A 276 -29.23 -6.51 34.53
CA ARG A 276 -29.73 -6.88 35.85
C ARG A 276 -31.10 -6.25 36.02
#